data_AF-A0A2N0H4S6-F1
#
_entry.id   AF-A0A2N0H4S6-F1
#
_cell.length_a   1.000
_cell.length_b   1.000
_cell.length_c   1.000
_cell.angle_alpha   90.00
_cell.angle_beta   90.00
_cell.angle_gamma   90.00
#
_symmetry.space_group_name_H-M   'P 1'
#
loop_
_entity.id
_entity.type
_entity.pdbx_description
1 polymer ?
#
loop_
_entity_poly.entity_id
_entity_poly.type
_entity_poly.pdbx_seq_one_letter_code
_entity_poly.pdbx_strand_id
1 'polypeptide(L)' 'MGDWSEYFEDFPEENQANYFGDRFDPVGAKAQHQAQQKSALKLRNEQQQLDAEIAAIVQKHKPVA' A
#
# COMPACT_ATOMS: atom_id res chain seq x y z
N MET A 1 15.53 -11.98 20.68
CA MET A 1 14.90 -10.67 20.98
C MET A 1 13.45 -10.87 20.56
N GLY A 2 12.51 -10.81 21.50
CA GLY A 2 11.09 -11.05 21.21
C GLY A 2 10.62 -10.11 20.11
N ASP A 3 9.74 -10.60 19.24
CA ASP A 3 9.21 -9.78 18.15
C ASP A 3 8.45 -8.60 18.76
N TRP A 4 8.64 -7.40 18.21
CA TRP A 4 7.96 -6.19 18.67
C TRP A 4 6.43 -6.34 18.64
N SER A 5 5.90 -7.31 17.90
CA SER A 5 4.49 -7.70 17.94
C SER A 5 4.05 -8.22 19.31
N GLU A 6 4.90 -8.97 20.02
CA GLU A 6 4.58 -9.54 21.35
C GLU A 6 4.37 -8.43 22.41
N TYR A 7 5.08 -7.30 22.28
CA TYR A 7 4.88 -6.14 23.16
C TYR A 7 3.51 -5.48 22.97
N PHE A 8 3.05 -5.39 21.73
CA PHE A 8 1.75 -4.80 21.40
C PHE A 8 0.56 -5.75 21.58
N GLU A 9 0.82 -7.05 21.83
CA GLU A 9 -0.23 -7.98 22.25
C GLU A 9 -0.72 -7.65 23.66
N ASP A 10 0.20 -7.31 24.57
CA ASP A 10 -0.12 -6.92 25.95
C ASP A 10 -0.55 -5.44 26.08
N PHE A 11 -0.02 -4.57 25.21
CA PHE A 11 -0.33 -3.12 25.21
C PHE A 11 -0.78 -2.65 23.82
N PRO A 12 -1.97 -3.04 23.35
CA PRO A 12 -2.40 -2.73 22.00
C PRO A 12 -2.65 -1.22 21.81
N GLU A 13 -2.92 -0.47 22.88
CA GLU A 13 -3.10 1.00 22.91
C GLU A 13 -1.81 1.78 22.62
N GLU A 14 -0.63 1.20 22.84
CA GLU A 14 0.64 1.86 22.50
C GLU A 14 0.95 1.78 21.00
N ASN A 15 0.27 0.88 20.28
CA ASN A 15 0.44 0.75 18.84
C ASN A 15 -0.39 1.80 18.11
N GLN A 16 0.29 2.84 17.60
CA GLN A 16 -0.34 3.88 16.79
C GLN A 16 -1.05 3.33 15.54
N ALA A 17 -0.64 2.16 15.01
CA ALA A 17 -1.30 1.51 13.89
C ALA A 17 -2.68 0.91 14.23
N ASN A 18 -3.05 0.87 15.51
CA ASN A 18 -4.39 0.47 15.97
C ASN A 18 -5.36 1.66 16.10
N TYR A 19 -4.95 2.87 15.75
CA TYR A 19 -5.81 4.04 15.80
C TYR A 19 -6.42 4.32 14.43
N PHE A 20 -7.72 4.59 14.41
CA PHE A 20 -8.43 5.10 13.25
C PHE A 20 -8.78 6.57 13.48
N GLY A 21 -8.00 7.46 12.85
CA GLY A 21 -7.99 8.88 13.23
C GLY A 21 -7.42 9.04 14.64
N ASP A 22 -8.14 9.75 15.52
CA ASP A 22 -7.74 9.96 16.92
C ASP A 22 -8.34 8.93 17.90
N ARG A 23 -9.03 7.91 17.39
CA ARG A 23 -9.72 6.89 18.21
C ARG A 23 -9.00 5.55 18.12
N PHE A 24 -8.79 4.94 19.28
CA PHE A 24 -8.32 3.56 19.35
C PHE A 24 -9.39 2.61 18.80
N ASP A 25 -9.14 2.07 17.61
CA ASP A 25 -9.99 1.11 16.90
C ASP A 25 -9.10 0.20 16.03
N PRO A 26 -8.52 -0.86 16.61
CA PRO A 26 -7.57 -1.74 15.92
C PRO A 26 -8.20 -2.43 14.70
N VAL A 27 -9.51 -2.70 14.74
CA VAL A 27 -10.21 -3.35 13.63
C VAL A 27 -10.43 -2.37 12.49
N GLY A 28 -10.89 -1.15 12.79
CA GLY A 28 -11.06 -0.07 11.82
C GLY A 28 -9.74 0.32 11.17
N ALA A 29 -8.67 0.49 11.96
CA ALA A 29 -7.33 0.83 11.47
C ALA A 29 -6.78 -0.28 10.54
N LYS A 30 -6.90 -1.56 10.94
CA LYS A 30 -6.52 -2.69 10.09
C LYS A 30 -7.30 -2.72 8.78
N ALA A 31 -8.61 -2.50 8.81
CA ALA A 31 -9.44 -2.46 7.61
C ALA A 31 -9.02 -1.32 6.66
N GLN A 32 -8.73 -0.13 7.20
CA GLN A 32 -8.22 1.01 6.42
C GLN A 32 -6.87 0.69 5.77
N HIS A 33 -5.92 0.15 6.54
CA HIS A 33 -4.62 -0.25 6.01
C HIS A 33 -4.75 -1.29 4.89
N GLN A 34 -5.61 -2.29 5.06
CA GLN A 34 -5.87 -3.28 4.01
C GLN A 34 -6.49 -2.64 2.76
N ALA A 35 -7.42 -1.70 2.91
CA ALA A 35 -8.02 -0.98 1.80
C ALA A 35 -6.98 -0.13 1.04
N GLN A 36 -6.10 0.57 1.76
CA GLN A 36 -5.00 1.36 1.19
C GLN A 36 -3.98 0.50 0.46
N GLN A 37 -3.61 -0.66 1.03
CA GLN A 37 -2.71 -1.59 0.35
C GLN A 37 -3.31 -2.11 -0.95
N LYS A 38 -4.60 -2.46 -0.95
CA LYS A 38 -5.30 -2.91 -2.17
C LYS A 38 -5.35 -1.81 -3.23
N SER A 39 -5.65 -0.57 -2.84
CA SER A 39 -5.68 0.55 -3.80
C SER A 39 -4.29 0.85 -4.35
N ALA A 40 -3.25 0.85 -3.51
CA ALA A 40 -1.87 1.05 -3.94
C ALA A 40 -1.40 -0.04 -4.92
N LEU A 41 -1.73 -1.31 -4.66
CA LEU A 41 -1.44 -2.41 -5.58
C LEU A 41 -2.16 -2.25 -6.92
N LYS A 42 -3.45 -1.86 -6.89
CA LYS A 42 -4.22 -1.61 -8.11
C LYS A 42 -3.61 -0.47 -8.93
N LEU A 43 -3.31 0.66 -8.30
CA LEU A 43 -2.67 1.81 -8.95
C LEU A 43 -1.32 1.44 -9.56
N ARG A 44 -0.51 0.65 -8.85
CA ARG A 44 0.78 0.17 -9.37
C ARG A 44 0.60 -0.69 -10.63
N ASN A 45 -0.38 -1.59 -10.63
CA ASN A 45 -0.66 -2.44 -11.78
C ASN A 45 -1.14 -1.61 -12.98
N GLU A 46 -2.02 -0.64 -12.75
CA GLU A 46 -2.50 0.27 -13.79
C GLU A 46 -1.35 1.11 -14.36
N GLN A 47 -0.48 1.65 -13.51
CA GLN A 47 0.70 2.38 -13.94
C GLN A 47 1.62 1.53 -14.81
N GLN A 48 1.86 0.27 -14.42
CA GLN A 48 2.69 -0.65 -15.22
C GLN A 48 2.10 -0.92 -16.61
N GLN A 49 0.77 -1.01 -16.73
CA GLN A 49 0.10 -1.18 -18.01
C GLN A 49 0.27 0.06 -18.90
N LEU A 50 0.07 1.24 -18.33
CA LEU A 50 0.24 2.51 -19.03
C LEU A 50 1.68 2.72 -19.49
N ASP A 51 2.66 2.41 -18.63
CA ASP A 51 4.07 2.51 -18.96
C ASP A 51 4.46 1.57 -20.12
N ALA A 52 3.90 0.35 -20.13
CA ALA A 52 4.09 -0.59 -21.23
C ALA A 52 3.47 -0.10 -22.54
N GLU A 53 2.29 0.52 -22.48
CA GLU A 53 1.64 1.13 -23.65
C GLU A 53 2.46 2.30 -24.21
N ILE A 54 2.94 3.19 -23.34
CA ILE A 54 3.82 4.31 -23.71
C ILE A 54 5.09 3.78 -24.39
N ALA A 55 5.73 2.75 -23.82
CA ALA A 55 6.92 2.15 -24.39
C ALA A 55 6.67 1.59 -25.81
N ALA A 56 5.52 0.93 -26.03
CA ALA A 56 5.13 0.42 -27.34
C ALA A 56 4.89 1.55 -28.35
N ILE A 57 4.24 2.64 -27.94
CA ILE A 57 4.02 3.82 -28.78
C ILE A 57 5.35 4.47 -29.17
N VAL A 58 6.26 4.64 -28.21
CA VAL A 58 7.60 5.20 -28.45
C VAL A 58 8.37 4.33 -29.43
N GLN A 59 8.34 3.01 -29.26
CA GLN A 59 9.01 2.08 -30.18
C GLN A 59 8.42 2.15 -31.59
N LYS A 60 7.09 2.21 -31.72
CA LYS A 60 6.40 2.30 -33.01
C LYS A 60 6.78 3.56 -33.80
N HIS A 61 6.94 4.69 -33.13
CA HIS A 61 7.24 5.97 -33.76
C HIS A 61 8.72 6.34 -33.73
N LYS A 62 9.58 5.43 -33.25
CA LYS A 62 11.02 5.65 -33.24
C LYS A 62 11.50 5.79 -34.69
N PRO A 63 12.04 6.95 -35.10
CA PRO A 63 12.55 7.12 -36.44
C PRO A 63 13.71 6.15 -36.66
N VAL A 64 13.72 5.49 -37.82
CA VAL A 64 14.89 4.75 -38.29
C VAL A 64 15.99 5.78 -38.55
N ALA A 65 17.09 5.66 -37.81
CA ALA A 65 18.30 6.46 -38.02
C ALA A 65 19.10 5.94 -39.21
#